data_AF-A0A4Z0GMR5-F1
#
_entry.id   AF-A0A4Z0GMR5-F1
#
_cell.length_a   1.000
_cell.length_b   1.000
_cell.length_c   1.000
_cell.angle_alpha   90.00
_cell.angle_beta   90.00
_cell.angle_gamma   90.00
#
_symmetry.space_group_name_H-M   'P 1'
#
loop_
_entity.id
_entity.type
_entity.pdbx_description
1 polymer ?
#
loop_
_entity_poly.entity_id
_entity_poly.type
_entity_poly.pdbx_seq_one_letter_code
_entity_poly.pdbx_strand_id
1 'polypeptide(L)'
;MLPCQIIRLIDKRINSERRVTSATALAVSTWTHNHLKYGHPKVGGGAIRAFQQRRGVCTDHSYLTVVMLSHLKIKVRLVSSRPLSNGLMNHVWTEVWTPSKHQWRVYDSTCGLYDFSKADYNFYLDYFIEPNIDHKHQHVIGQWN
;
A
#
# COMPACT_ATOMS: atom_id res chain seq x y z
N MET A 1 -12.71 29.06 28.05
CA MET A 1 -11.65 28.30 27.32
C MET A 1 -11.73 28.75 25.86
N LEU A 2 -10.69 29.40 25.33
CA LEU A 2 -10.77 30.15 24.07
C LEU A 2 -10.60 29.24 22.82
N PRO A 3 -11.33 29.48 21.71
CA PRO A 3 -11.29 28.69 20.47
C PRO A 3 -9.88 28.40 19.91
N CYS A 4 -8.93 29.34 20.08
CA CYS A 4 -7.56 29.21 19.56
C CYS A 4 -6.72 28.12 20.24
N GLN A 5 -7.00 27.76 21.50
CA GLN A 5 -6.26 26.70 22.20
C GLN A 5 -6.66 25.31 21.68
N ILE A 6 -7.94 25.13 21.32
CA ILE A 6 -8.46 23.89 20.72
C ILE A 6 -7.84 23.67 19.33
N ILE A 7 -7.78 24.71 18.50
CA ILE A 7 -7.19 24.63 17.15
C ILE A 7 -5.70 24.22 17.21
N ARG A 8 -4.93 24.77 18.15
CA ARG A 8 -3.51 24.39 18.32
C ARG A 8 -3.31 22.95 18.81
N LEU A 9 -4.18 22.47 19.69
CA LEU A 9 -4.14 21.08 20.16
C LEU A 9 -4.53 20.10 19.07
N ILE A 10 -5.54 20.47 18.27
CA ILE A 10 -5.94 19.72 17.07
C ILE A 10 -4.77 19.69 16.08
N ASP A 11 -4.15 20.83 15.75
CA ASP A 11 -3.05 20.84 14.78
C ASP A 11 -1.81 20.08 15.29
N LYS A 12 -1.49 20.13 16.59
CA LYS A 12 -0.42 19.29 17.17
C LYS A 12 -0.74 17.80 17.09
N ARG A 13 -1.95 17.41 17.46
CA ARG A 13 -2.41 16.01 17.41
C ARG A 13 -2.44 15.49 15.98
N ILE A 14 -3.00 16.28 15.06
CA ILE A 14 -2.98 15.96 13.64
C ILE A 14 -1.52 15.87 13.17
N ASN A 15 -0.62 16.80 13.55
CA ASN A 15 0.81 16.71 13.21
C ASN A 15 1.51 15.45 13.74
N SER A 16 1.18 14.98 14.94
CA SER A 16 1.70 13.71 15.45
C SER A 16 1.14 12.50 14.69
N GLU A 17 -0.17 12.46 14.45
CA GLU A 17 -0.83 11.41 13.67
C GLU A 17 -0.32 11.39 12.20
N ARG A 18 0.00 12.57 11.64
CA ARG A 18 0.62 12.78 10.31
C ARG A 18 1.97 12.06 10.22
N ARG A 19 2.88 12.30 11.16
CA ARG A 19 4.23 11.69 11.15
C ARG A 19 4.16 10.18 11.39
N VAL A 20 3.29 9.74 12.30
CA VAL A 20 3.13 8.34 12.64
C VAL A 20 2.60 7.54 11.45
N THR A 21 1.61 8.06 10.71
CA THR A 21 1.01 7.33 9.57
C THR A 21 2.03 7.03 8.48
N SER A 22 2.68 8.05 7.92
CA SER A 22 3.64 7.87 6.82
C SER A 22 4.88 7.07 7.24
N ALA A 23 5.38 7.28 8.47
CA ALA A 23 6.51 6.52 8.99
C ALA A 23 6.15 5.04 9.22
N THR A 24 4.96 4.76 9.76
CA THR A 24 4.47 3.39 9.97
C THR A 24 4.26 2.68 8.63
N ALA A 25 3.63 3.36 7.67
CA ALA A 25 3.44 2.84 6.32
C ALA A 25 4.77 2.48 5.65
N LEU A 26 5.77 3.37 5.75
CA LEU A 26 7.11 3.13 5.23
C LEU A 26 7.78 1.94 5.92
N ALA A 27 7.78 1.90 7.26
CA ALA A 27 8.41 0.85 8.04
C ALA A 27 7.82 -0.53 7.73
N VAL A 28 6.49 -0.65 7.71
CA VAL A 28 5.80 -1.92 7.42
C VAL A 28 6.05 -2.36 5.98
N SER A 29 5.96 -1.44 5.01
CA SER A 29 6.16 -1.78 3.60
C SER A 29 7.61 -2.17 3.30
N THR A 30 8.57 -1.46 3.90
CA THR A 30 10.01 -1.76 3.81
C THR A 30 10.34 -3.08 4.49
N TRP A 31 9.77 -3.34 5.67
CA TRP A 31 9.95 -4.62 6.33
C TRP A 31 9.42 -5.76 5.45
N THR A 32 8.23 -5.59 4.86
CA THR A 32 7.65 -6.61 3.96
C THR A 32 8.57 -6.88 2.77
N HIS A 33 9.02 -5.83 2.08
CA HIS A 33 9.94 -5.94 0.95
C HIS A 33 11.23 -6.68 1.30
N ASN A 34 11.84 -6.34 2.44
CA ASN A 34 13.13 -6.90 2.84
C ASN A 34 13.03 -8.33 3.41
N HIS A 35 11.85 -8.76 3.86
CA HIS A 35 11.67 -10.04 4.55
C HIS A 35 10.86 -11.06 3.75
N LEU A 36 10.27 -10.67 2.61
CA LEU A 36 9.64 -11.59 1.67
C LEU A 36 10.47 -11.64 0.39
N LYS A 37 10.85 -12.85 -0.01
CA LYS A 37 11.45 -13.07 -1.33
C LYS A 37 10.36 -13.11 -2.39
N TYR A 38 10.57 -12.45 -3.52
CA TYR A 38 9.67 -12.62 -4.66
C TYR A 38 9.70 -14.06 -5.17
N GLY A 39 8.53 -14.63 -5.44
CA GLY A 39 8.39 -15.93 -6.09
C GLY A 39 7.07 -16.63 -5.77
N HIS A 40 6.62 -17.49 -6.69
CA HIS A 40 5.37 -18.22 -6.51
C HIS A 40 5.46 -19.19 -5.31
N PRO A 41 4.54 -19.09 -4.34
CA PRO A 41 4.43 -20.11 -3.31
C PRO A 41 4.09 -21.47 -3.96
N LYS A 42 4.69 -22.55 -3.47
CA LYS A 42 4.49 -23.91 -4.03
C LYS A 42 3.06 -24.42 -3.92
N VAL A 43 2.27 -23.85 -3.00
CA VAL A 43 0.87 -24.17 -2.75
C VAL A 43 0.20 -22.87 -2.27
N GLY A 44 -1.02 -22.55 -2.72
CA GLY A 44 -1.87 -21.49 -2.18
C GLY A 44 -1.26 -20.07 -2.19
N GLY A 45 -1.85 -19.12 -1.46
CA GLY A 45 -1.36 -17.75 -1.28
C GLY A 45 -1.99 -17.08 -0.05
N GLY A 46 -1.71 -15.81 0.18
CA GLY A 46 -2.28 -15.00 1.26
C GLY A 46 -1.27 -14.54 2.32
N ALA A 47 -1.66 -13.52 3.08
CA ALA A 47 -0.82 -12.85 4.07
C ALA A 47 -0.14 -13.81 5.07
N ILE A 48 -0.90 -14.73 5.67
CA ILE A 48 -0.39 -15.67 6.69
C ILE A 48 0.67 -16.58 6.07
N ARG A 49 0.39 -17.14 4.90
CA ARG A 49 1.31 -18.06 4.21
C ARG A 49 2.57 -17.32 3.77
N ALA A 50 2.44 -16.12 3.23
CA ALA A 50 3.55 -15.29 2.83
C ALA A 50 4.48 -14.95 4.00
N PHE A 51 3.89 -14.61 5.16
CA PHE A 51 4.63 -14.37 6.39
C PHE A 51 5.40 -15.61 6.87
N GLN A 52 4.74 -16.78 6.90
CA GLN A 52 5.34 -18.04 7.35
C GLN A 52 6.46 -18.50 6.41
N GLN A 53 6.26 -18.39 5.10
CA GLN A 53 7.20 -18.90 4.09
C GLN A 53 8.26 -17.88 3.69
N ARG A 54 8.12 -16.61 4.11
CA ARG A 54 9.01 -15.50 3.72
C ARG A 54 9.12 -15.37 2.19
N ARG A 55 8.02 -15.63 1.49
CA ARG A 55 7.96 -15.66 0.03
C ARG A 55 6.53 -15.43 -0.47
N GLY A 56 6.40 -14.75 -1.61
CA GLY A 56 5.14 -14.59 -2.31
C GLY A 56 5.28 -13.76 -3.58
N VAL A 57 4.17 -13.51 -4.27
CA VAL A 57 4.09 -12.58 -5.41
C VAL A 57 3.50 -11.23 -4.98
N CYS A 58 3.23 -10.33 -5.93
CA CYS A 58 2.72 -8.98 -5.64
C CYS A 58 1.45 -8.99 -4.77
N THR A 59 0.54 -9.91 -5.02
CA THR A 59 -0.69 -10.08 -4.24
C THR A 59 -0.39 -10.45 -2.80
N ASP A 60 0.54 -11.37 -2.56
CA ASP A 60 0.91 -11.83 -1.22
C ASP A 60 1.60 -10.73 -0.39
N HIS A 61 2.52 -10.01 -1.02
CA HIS A 61 3.20 -8.85 -0.41
C HIS A 61 2.18 -7.78 -0.01
N SER A 62 1.23 -7.50 -0.90
CA SER A 62 0.20 -6.49 -0.66
C SER A 62 -0.81 -6.93 0.40
N TYR A 63 -1.23 -8.20 0.40
CA TYR A 63 -2.09 -8.73 1.47
C TYR A 63 -1.44 -8.63 2.83
N LEU A 64 -0.17 -9.03 2.95
CA LEU A 64 0.55 -8.96 4.22
C LEU A 64 0.69 -7.51 4.70
N THR A 65 1.02 -6.59 3.80
CA THR A 65 1.12 -5.16 4.09
C THR A 65 -0.21 -4.58 4.58
N VAL A 66 -1.32 -4.88 3.89
CA VAL A 66 -2.68 -4.47 4.29
C VAL A 66 -3.03 -5.00 5.69
N VAL A 67 -2.78 -6.28 5.96
CA VAL A 67 -3.09 -6.89 7.28
C VAL A 67 -2.31 -6.20 8.39
N MET A 68 -1.01 -5.93 8.20
CA MET A 68 -0.20 -5.25 9.20
C MET A 68 -0.63 -3.80 9.43
N LEU A 69 -0.88 -3.04 8.35
CA LEU A 69 -1.29 -1.64 8.45
C LEU A 69 -2.69 -1.48 9.05
N SER A 70 -3.65 -2.32 8.64
CA SER A 70 -5.01 -2.29 9.20
C SER A 70 -5.03 -2.69 10.68
N HIS A 71 -4.18 -3.62 11.11
CA HIS A 71 -4.01 -3.95 12.52
C HIS A 71 -3.53 -2.73 13.33
N LEU A 72 -2.64 -1.93 12.75
CA LEU A 72 -2.11 -0.68 13.32
C LEU A 72 -3.04 0.53 13.16
N LYS A 73 -4.28 0.33 12.68
CA LYS A 73 -5.29 1.40 12.46
C LYS A 73 -4.83 2.45 11.46
N ILE A 74 -4.03 2.02 10.47
CA ILE A 74 -3.63 2.84 9.34
C ILE A 74 -4.57 2.57 8.18
N LYS A 75 -5.29 3.62 7.77
CA LYS A 75 -6.23 3.57 6.66
C LYS A 75 -5.52 3.19 5.37
N VAL A 76 -5.88 2.03 4.85
CA VAL A 76 -5.14 1.32 3.80
C VAL A 76 -6.12 0.67 2.83
N ARG A 77 -5.77 0.58 1.55
CA ARG A 77 -6.56 -0.14 0.55
C ARG A 77 -5.68 -0.97 -0.36
N LEU A 78 -6.26 -2.03 -0.90
CA LEU A 78 -5.64 -2.89 -1.87
C LEU A 78 -6.09 -2.46 -3.27
N VAL A 79 -5.15 -2.30 -4.18
CA VAL A 79 -5.40 -1.83 -5.54
C VAL A 79 -4.73 -2.76 -6.54
N SER A 80 -5.37 -2.96 -7.69
CA SER A 80 -4.74 -3.61 -8.83
C SER A 80 -4.87 -2.78 -10.09
N SER A 81 -3.99 -3.05 -11.06
CA SER A 81 -4.27 -2.72 -12.45
C SER A 81 -5.47 -3.54 -12.96
N ARG A 82 -6.03 -3.13 -14.10
CA ARG A 82 -7.25 -3.71 -14.67
C ARG A 82 -7.19 -5.25 -14.68
N PRO A 83 -8.28 -5.96 -14.35
CA PRO A 83 -8.34 -7.40 -14.54
C PRO A 83 -8.08 -7.74 -16.01
N LEU A 84 -7.20 -8.70 -16.26
CA LEU A 84 -7.09 -9.36 -17.55
C LEU A 84 -8.43 -10.00 -17.89
N SER A 85 -8.73 -10.13 -19.19
CA SER A 85 -9.99 -10.69 -19.71
C SER A 85 -10.30 -12.13 -19.24
N ASN A 86 -9.32 -12.81 -18.64
CA ASN A 86 -9.42 -14.16 -18.07
C ASN A 86 -9.60 -14.17 -16.53
N GLY A 87 -9.87 -13.03 -15.89
CA GLY A 87 -10.10 -12.94 -14.44
C GLY A 87 -8.82 -12.92 -13.60
N LEU A 88 -7.63 -12.92 -14.22
CA LEU A 88 -6.38 -12.67 -13.52
C LEU A 88 -6.21 -11.16 -13.30
N MET A 89 -5.90 -10.74 -12.07
CA MET A 89 -5.43 -9.38 -11.85
C MET A 89 -3.97 -9.31 -12.29
N ASN A 90 -3.65 -8.22 -12.97
CA ASN A 90 -2.29 -7.77 -13.21
C ASN A 90 -1.65 -7.35 -11.86
N HIS A 91 -0.67 -6.46 -11.86
CA HIS A 91 0.02 -6.03 -10.65
C HIS A 91 -0.92 -5.56 -9.52
N VAL A 92 -0.60 -5.94 -8.29
CA VAL A 92 -1.37 -5.62 -7.08
C VAL A 92 -0.45 -4.92 -6.10
N TRP A 93 -0.90 -3.79 -5.56
CA TRP A 93 -0.17 -2.99 -4.58
C TRP A 93 -1.09 -2.47 -3.47
N THR A 94 -0.48 -1.76 -2.52
CA THR A 94 -1.17 -1.15 -1.40
C THR A 94 -1.17 0.37 -1.53
N GLU A 95 -2.27 1.01 -1.16
CA GLU A 95 -2.31 2.47 -1.00
C GLU A 95 -2.69 2.83 0.43
N VAL A 96 -2.03 3.85 0.97
CA VAL A 96 -2.26 4.34 2.33
C VAL A 96 -2.83 5.74 2.26
N TRP A 97 -3.90 5.99 3.00
CA TRP A 97 -4.44 7.33 3.13
C TRP A 97 -3.48 8.15 3.97
N THR A 98 -3.01 9.26 3.41
CA THR A 98 -2.15 10.21 4.13
C THR A 98 -2.98 11.42 4.51
N PRO A 99 -3.35 11.59 5.80
CA PRO A 99 -4.14 12.74 6.24
C PRO A 99 -3.45 14.08 5.93
N SER A 100 -2.11 14.12 5.98
CA SER A 100 -1.31 15.33 5.70
C SER A 100 -1.51 15.88 4.30
N LYS A 101 -1.70 15.00 3.32
CA LYS A 101 -1.83 15.37 1.91
C LYS A 101 -3.28 15.24 1.41
N HIS A 102 -4.21 14.83 2.29
CA HIS A 102 -5.60 14.49 1.96
C HIS A 102 -5.70 13.60 0.71
N GLN A 103 -4.79 12.62 0.60
CA GLN A 103 -4.71 11.77 -0.58
C GLN A 103 -4.20 10.38 -0.25
N TRP A 104 -4.54 9.44 -1.13
CA TRP A 104 -3.93 8.11 -1.16
C TRP A 104 -2.53 8.20 -1.74
N ARG A 105 -1.59 7.49 -1.10
CA ARG A 105 -0.20 7.35 -1.55
C ARG A 105 0.10 5.88 -1.77
N VAL A 106 0.86 5.60 -2.81
CA VAL A 106 1.22 4.25 -3.19
C VAL A 106 2.36 3.73 -2.32
N TYR A 107 2.19 2.51 -1.82
CA TYR A 107 3.18 1.71 -1.12
C TYR A 107 3.20 0.30 -1.73
N ASP A 108 4.19 0.05 -2.57
CA ASP A 108 4.40 -1.22 -3.24
C ASP A 108 5.62 -1.93 -2.65
N SER A 109 5.34 -2.81 -1.69
CA SER A 109 6.36 -3.66 -1.05
C SER A 109 6.97 -4.71 -1.98
N THR A 110 6.39 -4.95 -3.16
CA THR A 110 6.97 -5.86 -4.16
C THR A 110 8.17 -5.20 -4.83
N CYS A 111 7.98 -3.95 -5.28
CA CYS A 111 8.97 -3.18 -6.02
C CYS A 111 9.84 -2.28 -5.12
N GLY A 112 9.54 -2.19 -3.82
CA GLY A 112 10.27 -1.33 -2.90
C GLY A 112 9.98 0.16 -3.09
N LEU A 113 8.76 0.50 -3.55
CA LEU A 113 8.36 1.87 -3.85
C LEU A 113 7.38 2.40 -2.80
N TYR A 114 7.67 3.56 -2.23
CA TYR A 114 6.93 4.07 -1.07
C TYR A 114 6.61 5.56 -1.19
N ASP A 115 5.43 5.95 -0.69
CA ASP A 115 4.92 7.32 -0.74
C ASP A 115 4.92 7.91 -2.16
N PHE A 116 4.57 7.13 -3.17
CA PHE A 116 4.43 7.62 -4.55
C PHE A 116 3.08 8.29 -4.76
N SER A 117 3.05 9.32 -5.63
CA SER A 117 1.77 9.79 -6.16
C SER A 117 1.23 8.77 -7.16
N LYS A 118 -0.08 8.77 -7.39
CA LYS A 118 -0.68 7.89 -8.40
C LYS A 118 -0.15 8.18 -9.81
N ALA A 119 0.17 9.43 -10.12
CA ALA A 119 0.73 9.82 -11.42
C ALA A 119 2.16 9.28 -11.59
N ASP A 120 3.03 9.49 -10.59
CA ASP A 120 4.42 9.02 -10.62
C ASP A 120 4.47 7.49 -10.66
N TYR A 121 3.59 6.84 -9.92
CA TYR A 121 3.51 5.38 -9.90
C TYR A 121 2.98 4.82 -11.22
N ASN A 122 1.99 5.45 -11.86
CA ASN A 122 1.54 5.04 -13.19
C ASN A 122 2.66 5.12 -14.23
N PHE A 123 3.44 6.20 -14.21
CA PHE A 123 4.62 6.30 -15.07
C PHE A 123 5.60 5.15 -14.81
N TYR A 124 5.85 4.80 -13.55
CA TYR A 124 6.69 3.66 -13.22
C TYR A 124 6.10 2.33 -13.74
N LEU A 125 4.81 2.09 -13.54
CA LEU A 125 4.13 0.86 -14.00
C LEU A 125 4.18 0.71 -15.52
N ASP A 126 3.85 1.78 -16.25
CA ASP A 126 3.84 1.84 -17.72
C ASP A 126 5.23 1.55 -18.32
N TYR A 127 6.31 1.90 -17.62
CA TYR A 127 7.67 1.75 -18.14
C TYR A 127 8.39 0.49 -17.66
N PHE A 128 8.18 0.05 -16.43
CA PHE A 128 9.06 -0.95 -15.79
C PHE A 128 8.39 -2.26 -15.42
N ILE A 129 7.08 -2.28 -15.17
CA ILE A 129 6.39 -3.48 -14.67
C ILE A 129 5.47 -4.08 -15.72
N GLU A 130 4.62 -3.25 -16.34
CA GLU A 130 3.60 -3.73 -17.28
C GLU A 130 3.55 -2.83 -18.54
N PRO A 131 4.63 -2.82 -19.34
CA PRO A 131 4.66 -1.99 -20.54
C PRO A 131 3.52 -2.37 -21.50
N ASN A 132 2.80 -1.35 -21.97
CA ASN A 132 1.63 -1.44 -22.87
C ASN A 132 0.30 -1.86 -22.20
N ILE A 133 0.20 -1.81 -20.87
CA ILE A 133 -1.07 -1.95 -20.16
C ILE A 133 -1.58 -0.55 -19.79
N ASP A 134 -2.85 -0.25 -20.06
CA ASP A 134 -3.45 1.03 -19.68
C ASP A 134 -3.72 1.09 -18.15
N HIS A 135 -2.78 1.66 -17.41
CA HIS A 135 -2.89 1.86 -15.95
C HIS A 135 -3.80 3.03 -15.55
N LYS A 136 -4.45 3.72 -16.51
CA LYS A 136 -5.46 4.74 -16.16
C LYS A 136 -6.65 4.13 -15.43
N HIS A 137 -6.88 2.82 -15.61
CA HIS A 137 -8.00 2.08 -15.04
C HIS A 137 -7.54 1.14 -13.92
N GLN A 138 -7.34 1.69 -12.72
CA GLN A 138 -7.03 0.94 -11.51
C GLN A 138 -8.30 0.58 -10.74
N HIS A 139 -8.31 -0.59 -10.10
CA HIS A 139 -9.44 -1.06 -9.32
C HIS A 139 -9.10 -1.19 -7.84
N VAL A 140 -9.92 -0.60 -6.96
CA VAL A 140 -9.83 -0.81 -5.52
C VAL A 140 -10.53 -2.12 -5.18
N ILE A 141 -9.76 -3.13 -4.75
CA ILE A 141 -10.27 -4.46 -4.41
C ILE A 141 -10.94 -4.45 -3.04
N GLY A 142 -10.36 -3.68 -2.10
CA GLY A 142 -10.86 -3.57 -0.73
C GLY A 142 -10.15 -2.46 0.04
N GLN A 143 -10.76 -2.02 1.14
CA GLN A 143 -10.26 -0.91 1.96
C GLN A 143 -10.51 -1.17 3.46
N TRP A 144 -9.56 -0.72 4.28
CA TRP A 144 -9.51 -0.84 5.75
C TRP A 144 -9.02 0.47 6.38
N ASN A 145 -8.99 0.55 7.72
CA ASN A 145 -9.07 1.79 8.49
C ASN A 145 -7.79 2.19 9.22
#